data_AF-A0A1V9YKX9-F1
#
_entry.id   AF-A0A1V9YKX9-F1
#
_cell.length_a   1.000
_cell.length_b   1.000
_cell.length_c   1.000
_cell.angle_alpha   90.00
_cell.angle_beta   90.00
_cell.angle_gamma   90.00
#
_symmetry.space_group_name_H-M   'P 1'
#
loop_
_entity.id
_entity.type
_entity.pdbx_description
1 polymer ?
#
loop_
_entity_poly.entity_id
_entity_poly.type
_entity_poly.pdbx_seq_one_letter_code
_entity_poly.pdbx_strand_id
1 'polypeptide(L)'
;MADLINLNSSNIVPNGFNNVLRYEFSGSSVNFTNSEITIQSIGLNNSQFNIDKNQYANTTFSIKMPTGATTSTINIDLKDGYYSYSTINGFVRNQLETAGAYLIDGSGNYVHYIRIQENPTYYACQIDLSPVPISLPVGWSRPATGLYSLTGTGLPTTAYTPQITIQPNFNKIVGFTSATYPATQQTSLQTFLSNFTPEINPVSNYIIRCNLINNKYSNPPDIIGSFTNQGTTIGQYIEVKPNEYTWLEIPDSVRSYIEIIIMD
;
A
#
# COMPACT_ATOMS: atom_id res chain seq x y z
N MET A 1 26.20 -1.89 -36.28
CA MET A 1 25.71 -0.59 -35.74
C MET A 1 24.60 -0.92 -34.77
N ALA A 2 24.51 -0.20 -33.66
CA ALA A 2 23.41 -0.36 -32.69
C ALA A 2 22.46 0.82 -32.87
N ASP A 3 21.17 0.54 -33.00
CA ASP A 3 20.14 1.56 -33.15
C ASP A 3 19.40 1.74 -31.83
N LEU A 4 19.19 2.99 -31.43
CA LEU A 4 18.46 3.34 -30.21
C LEU A 4 17.00 3.64 -30.55
N ILE A 5 16.08 2.93 -29.88
CA ILE A 5 14.65 3.17 -29.98
C ILE A 5 14.18 3.78 -28.66
N ASN A 6 13.63 5.00 -28.73
CA ASN A 6 13.10 5.70 -27.58
C ASN A 6 11.57 5.61 -27.57
N LEU A 7 11.02 5.05 -26.49
CA LEU A 7 9.59 4.96 -26.23
C LEU A 7 9.22 5.93 -25.11
N ASN A 8 8.26 6.82 -25.36
CA ASN A 8 7.80 7.80 -24.37
C ASN A 8 6.27 7.88 -24.32
N SER A 9 5.71 8.88 -23.64
CA SER A 9 4.27 9.07 -23.49
C SER A 9 3.48 9.15 -24.80
N SER A 10 4.09 9.55 -25.92
CA SER A 10 3.44 9.55 -27.24
C SER A 10 3.25 8.15 -27.83
N ASN A 11 3.97 7.15 -27.30
CA ASN A 11 3.92 5.76 -27.74
C ASN A 11 2.95 4.92 -26.90
N ILE A 12 2.29 5.50 -25.90
CA ILE A 12 1.37 4.76 -25.04
C ILE A 12 0.16 4.31 -25.86
N VAL A 13 -0.13 3.02 -25.82
CA VAL A 13 -1.36 2.45 -26.35
C VAL A 13 -2.45 2.64 -25.30
N PRO A 14 -3.54 3.40 -25.60
CA PRO A 14 -4.58 3.65 -24.62
C PRO A 14 -5.30 2.35 -24.24
N ASN A 15 -5.11 1.90 -23.01
CA ASN A 15 -5.73 0.69 -22.47
C ASN A 15 -6.28 0.86 -21.04
N GLY A 16 -6.28 2.10 -20.53
CA GLY A 16 -6.70 2.44 -19.16
C GLY A 16 -5.61 2.27 -18.10
N PHE A 17 -4.53 1.52 -18.40
CA PHE A 17 -3.41 1.27 -17.49
C PHE A 17 -2.11 1.97 -17.90
N ASN A 18 -2.05 2.48 -19.14
CA ASN A 18 -0.89 3.16 -19.72
C ASN A 18 0.42 2.36 -19.62
N ASN A 19 0.30 1.03 -19.61
CA ASN A 19 1.41 0.12 -19.36
C ASN A 19 1.96 -0.56 -20.63
N VAL A 20 1.35 -0.25 -21.79
CA VAL A 20 1.76 -0.73 -23.11
C VAL A 20 2.31 0.44 -23.92
N LEU A 21 3.54 0.33 -24.38
CA LEU A 21 4.20 1.29 -25.26
C LEU A 21 4.48 0.63 -26.61
N ARG A 22 4.06 1.27 -27.70
CA ARG A 22 4.23 0.76 -29.07
C ARG A 22 4.96 1.77 -29.95
N TYR A 23 6.03 1.30 -30.57
CA TYR A 23 6.73 2.01 -31.64
C TYR A 23 6.38 1.39 -32.98
N GLU A 24 5.78 2.17 -33.87
CA GLU A 24 5.48 1.73 -35.24
C GLU A 24 6.60 2.16 -36.19
N PHE A 25 7.04 1.26 -37.06
CA PHE A 25 8.06 1.60 -38.05
C PHE A 25 7.46 2.46 -39.15
N SER A 26 8.10 3.60 -39.44
CA SER A 26 7.65 4.52 -40.49
C SER A 26 7.90 3.93 -41.88
N GLY A 27 6.83 3.67 -42.64
CA GLY A 27 6.89 3.38 -44.07
C GLY A 27 6.82 1.91 -44.50
N SER A 28 7.18 0.94 -43.64
CA SER A 28 7.00 -0.50 -43.88
C SER A 28 7.44 -1.34 -42.67
N SER A 29 7.18 -2.65 -42.71
CA SER A 29 7.72 -3.61 -41.73
C SER A 29 9.23 -3.76 -41.86
N VAL A 30 9.91 -3.93 -40.73
CA VAL A 30 11.34 -4.23 -40.65
C VAL A 30 11.55 -5.74 -40.59
N ASN A 31 12.56 -6.24 -41.28
CA ASN A 31 12.98 -7.63 -41.20
C ASN A 31 14.10 -7.76 -40.16
N PHE A 32 13.83 -8.44 -39.06
CA PHE A 32 14.82 -8.78 -38.06
C PHE A 32 15.45 -10.11 -38.45
N THR A 33 16.73 -10.09 -38.80
CA THR A 33 17.52 -11.29 -39.10
C THR A 33 18.83 -11.22 -38.32
N ASN A 34 19.13 -12.26 -37.54
CA ASN A 34 20.33 -12.28 -36.68
C ASN A 34 20.50 -10.98 -35.86
N SER A 35 19.39 -10.55 -35.25
CA SER A 35 19.30 -9.29 -34.50
C SER A 35 19.09 -9.58 -33.02
N GLU A 36 19.59 -8.70 -32.16
CA GLU A 36 19.45 -8.79 -30.71
C GLU A 36 18.83 -7.50 -30.16
N ILE A 37 18.19 -7.60 -29.00
CA ILE A 37 17.63 -6.45 -28.28
C ILE A 37 18.07 -6.47 -26.82
N THR A 38 18.25 -5.28 -26.26
CA THR A 38 18.51 -5.10 -24.83
C THR A 38 17.79 -3.86 -24.32
N ILE A 39 17.66 -3.75 -23.01
CA ILE A 39 17.12 -2.56 -22.35
C ILE A 39 18.30 -1.65 -21.99
N GLN A 40 18.33 -0.45 -22.56
CA GLN A 40 19.35 0.54 -22.21
C GLN A 40 19.07 1.21 -20.87
N SER A 41 17.85 1.72 -20.68
CA SER A 41 17.43 2.40 -19.47
C SER A 41 15.91 2.47 -19.39
N ILE A 42 15.39 2.56 -18.18
CA ILE A 42 13.96 2.74 -17.91
C ILE A 42 13.78 3.90 -16.96
N GLY A 43 12.76 4.70 -17.25
CA GLY A 43 12.36 5.83 -16.43
C GLY A 43 10.84 5.90 -16.32
N LEU A 44 10.30 5.70 -15.13
CA LEU A 44 8.87 5.87 -14.86
C LEU A 44 8.63 6.48 -13.48
N ASN A 45 7.49 7.12 -13.30
CA ASN A 45 7.06 7.54 -11.96
C ASN A 45 6.45 6.35 -11.22
N ASN A 46 6.82 6.17 -9.96
CA ASN A 46 6.15 5.21 -9.09
C ASN A 46 4.74 5.71 -8.77
N SER A 47 3.73 5.09 -9.35
CA SER A 47 2.32 5.40 -9.10
C SER A 47 1.57 4.23 -8.44
N GLN A 48 2.30 3.37 -7.74
CA GLN A 48 1.74 2.14 -7.23
C GLN A 48 0.96 2.37 -5.93
N PHE A 49 -0.27 1.84 -5.88
CA PHE A 49 -1.10 1.87 -4.67
C PHE A 49 -0.95 0.54 -3.93
N ASN A 50 -0.86 0.62 -2.60
CA ASN A 50 -0.91 -0.57 -1.75
C ASN A 50 -2.30 -0.79 -1.14
N ILE A 51 -3.11 0.27 -1.08
CA ILE A 51 -4.51 0.22 -0.70
C ILE A 51 -5.34 0.55 -1.94
N ASP A 52 -6.15 -0.40 -2.39
CA ASP A 52 -7.03 -0.22 -3.54
C ASP A 52 -8.30 -1.07 -3.39
N LYS A 53 -9.45 -0.42 -3.49
CA LYS A 53 -10.75 -1.07 -3.33
C LYS A 53 -11.06 -2.11 -4.41
N ASN A 54 -10.70 -1.83 -5.65
CA ASN A 54 -11.06 -2.65 -6.80
C ASN A 54 -10.07 -3.80 -7.01
N GLN A 55 -8.78 -3.54 -6.79
CA GLN A 55 -7.72 -4.51 -7.03
C GLN A 55 -7.50 -5.44 -5.82
N TYR A 56 -7.55 -4.89 -4.60
CA TYR A 56 -7.19 -5.65 -3.39
C TYR A 56 -8.31 -5.77 -2.36
N ALA A 57 -9.36 -4.94 -2.45
CA ALA A 57 -10.47 -4.89 -1.49
C ALA A 57 -9.97 -4.80 -0.03
N ASN A 58 -8.93 -3.99 0.21
CA ASN A 58 -8.21 -3.88 1.48
C ASN A 58 -8.38 -2.50 2.14
N THR A 59 -9.43 -1.75 1.81
CA THR A 59 -9.63 -0.37 2.28
C THR A 59 -10.26 -0.27 3.66
N THR A 60 -10.91 -1.34 4.15
CA THR A 60 -11.78 -1.25 5.34
C THR A 60 -11.31 -2.05 6.53
N PHE A 61 -11.45 -1.47 7.71
CA PHE A 61 -11.39 -2.15 9.01
C PHE A 61 -12.22 -1.37 10.03
N SER A 62 -12.37 -1.88 11.26
CA SER A 62 -13.16 -1.16 12.27
C SER A 62 -12.53 -1.20 13.64
N ILE A 63 -12.85 -0.19 14.45
CA ILE A 63 -12.39 -0.04 15.82
C ILE A 63 -13.61 0.14 16.71
N LYS A 64 -13.70 -0.69 17.74
CA LYS A 64 -14.72 -0.63 18.78
C LYS A 64 -14.15 0.11 19.99
N MET A 65 -14.66 1.30 20.24
CA MET A 65 -14.25 2.17 21.34
C MET A 65 -15.23 2.03 22.53
N PRO A 66 -14.74 1.88 23.77
CA PRO A 66 -15.59 1.88 24.96
C PRO A 66 -16.10 3.29 25.26
N THR A 67 -17.38 3.43 25.63
CA THR A 67 -18.02 4.72 25.92
C THR A 67 -19.27 4.53 26.79
N GLY A 68 -19.46 5.37 27.82
CA GLY A 68 -20.50 5.15 28.83
C GLY A 68 -20.53 3.69 29.33
N ALA A 69 -21.73 3.13 29.49
CA ALA A 69 -21.91 1.71 29.83
C ALA A 69 -21.92 0.77 28.60
N THR A 70 -21.46 1.24 27.43
CA THR A 70 -21.54 0.52 26.17
C THR A 70 -20.24 0.68 25.35
N THR A 71 -20.30 0.29 24.07
CA THR A 71 -19.20 0.43 23.11
C THR A 71 -19.75 0.97 21.80
N SER A 72 -18.97 1.81 21.12
CA SER A 72 -19.30 2.35 19.79
C SER A 72 -18.31 1.83 18.75
N THR A 73 -18.80 1.46 17.57
CA THR A 73 -17.96 1.00 16.45
C THR A 73 -17.72 2.14 15.49
N ILE A 74 -16.44 2.41 15.22
CA ILE A 74 -15.94 3.38 14.25
C ILE A 74 -15.43 2.58 13.06
N ASN A 75 -16.09 2.74 11.92
CA ASN A 75 -15.65 2.11 10.67
C ASN A 75 -14.64 3.01 9.99
N ILE A 76 -13.53 2.41 9.56
CA ILE A 76 -12.44 3.10 8.87
C ILE A 76 -12.45 2.65 7.43
N ASP A 77 -12.57 3.61 6.51
CA ASP A 77 -12.52 3.43 5.06
C ASP A 77 -11.38 4.27 4.50
N LEU A 78 -10.23 3.63 4.27
CA LEU A 78 -9.08 4.22 3.61
C LEU A 78 -9.43 4.50 2.16
N LYS A 79 -9.00 5.65 1.62
CA LYS A 79 -9.13 5.92 0.18
C LYS A 79 -8.02 5.24 -0.58
N ASP A 80 -8.26 4.91 -1.84
CA ASP A 80 -7.26 4.27 -2.71
C ASP A 80 -5.98 5.13 -2.75
N GLY A 81 -4.83 4.49 -2.61
CA GLY A 81 -3.55 5.18 -2.55
C GLY A 81 -2.42 4.39 -1.92
N TYR A 82 -1.32 5.08 -1.65
CA TYR A 82 -0.15 4.52 -0.98
C TYR A 82 -0.09 4.95 0.49
N TYR A 83 -0.02 3.97 1.40
CA TYR A 83 -0.01 4.19 2.84
C TYR A 83 1.16 3.49 3.52
N SER A 84 2.00 4.26 4.20
CA SER A 84 2.91 3.72 5.21
C SER A 84 2.14 3.47 6.53
N TYR A 85 2.71 2.69 7.46
CA TYR A 85 2.09 2.53 8.78
C TYR A 85 1.89 3.85 9.53
N SER A 86 2.81 4.80 9.35
CA SER A 86 2.67 6.16 9.89
C SER A 86 1.44 6.86 9.32
N THR A 87 1.24 6.77 8.00
CA THR A 87 0.06 7.36 7.33
C THR A 87 -1.23 6.66 7.75
N ILE A 88 -1.23 5.33 7.87
CA ILE A 88 -2.39 4.57 8.38
C ILE A 88 -2.73 5.04 9.79
N ASN A 89 -1.76 5.11 10.68
CA ASN A 89 -1.96 5.57 12.06
C ASN A 89 -2.47 7.01 12.12
N GLY A 90 -1.94 7.91 11.28
CA GLY A 90 -2.46 9.27 11.13
C GLY A 90 -3.93 9.31 10.69
N PHE A 91 -4.32 8.47 9.74
CA PHE A 91 -5.71 8.36 9.29
C PHE A 91 -6.62 7.81 10.39
N VAL A 92 -6.19 6.78 11.12
CA VAL A 92 -6.93 6.24 12.28
C VAL A 92 -7.18 7.35 13.29
N ARG A 93 -6.16 8.13 13.64
CA ARG A 93 -6.30 9.25 14.58
C ARG A 93 -7.31 10.27 14.10
N ASN A 94 -7.25 10.68 12.83
CA ASN A 94 -8.21 11.63 12.28
C ASN A 94 -9.66 11.11 12.31
N GLN A 95 -9.89 9.82 12.08
CA GLN A 95 -11.22 9.20 12.20
C GLN A 95 -11.70 9.17 13.65
N LEU A 96 -10.81 8.85 14.61
CA LEU A 96 -11.13 8.91 16.03
C LEU A 96 -11.44 10.33 16.50
N GLU A 97 -10.71 11.33 16.00
CA GLU A 97 -10.95 12.74 16.26
C GLU A 97 -12.32 13.18 15.73
N THR A 98 -12.66 12.79 14.51
CA THR A 98 -13.96 13.07 13.89
C THR A 98 -15.10 12.42 14.69
N ALA A 99 -14.89 11.21 15.22
CA ALA A 99 -15.85 10.53 16.07
C ALA A 99 -15.90 11.08 17.51
N GLY A 100 -14.94 11.93 17.91
CA GLY A 100 -14.78 12.45 19.27
C GLY A 100 -14.32 11.40 20.28
N ALA A 101 -13.56 10.39 19.84
CA ALA A 101 -13.03 9.30 20.65
C ALA A 101 -11.56 9.54 21.07
N TYR A 102 -11.27 10.76 21.55
CA TYR A 102 -9.95 11.20 22.02
C TYR A 102 -10.10 12.07 23.27
N LEU A 103 -9.01 12.29 24.00
CA LEU A 103 -8.93 13.31 25.06
C LEU A 103 -7.83 14.31 24.75
N ILE A 104 -7.88 15.47 25.41
CA ILE A 104 -6.91 16.55 25.25
C ILE A 104 -6.11 16.64 26.56
N ASP A 105 -4.79 16.48 26.49
CA ASP A 105 -3.93 16.60 27.66
C ASP A 105 -3.77 18.07 28.11
N GLY A 106 -3.11 18.30 29.26
CA GLY A 106 -2.88 19.65 29.78
C GLY A 106 -1.96 20.53 28.94
N SER A 107 -1.30 19.97 27.92
CA SER A 107 -0.49 20.70 26.93
C SER A 107 -1.25 20.96 25.62
N GLY A 108 -2.50 20.51 25.52
CA GLY A 108 -3.33 20.66 24.33
C GLY A 108 -3.15 19.55 23.28
N ASN A 109 -2.40 18.48 23.58
CA ASN A 109 -2.21 17.38 22.63
C ASN A 109 -3.37 16.39 22.67
N TYR A 110 -3.72 15.85 21.50
CA TYR A 110 -4.75 14.84 21.37
C TYR A 110 -4.21 13.44 21.68
N VAL A 111 -4.72 12.86 22.75
CA VAL A 111 -4.38 11.53 23.24
C VAL A 111 -5.34 10.50 22.69
N HIS A 112 -4.76 9.46 22.10
CA HIS A 112 -5.44 8.35 21.44
C HIS A 112 -5.10 7.04 22.17
N TYR A 113 -6.07 6.13 22.22
CA TYR A 113 -5.96 4.87 22.99
C TYR A 113 -5.65 3.64 22.12
N ILE A 114 -5.37 3.87 20.84
CA ILE A 114 -4.91 2.88 19.88
C ILE A 114 -3.78 3.47 19.06
N ARG A 115 -2.76 2.66 18.79
CA ARG A 115 -1.65 2.99 17.90
C ARG A 115 -1.31 1.79 17.05
N ILE A 116 -1.14 2.03 15.76
CA ILE A 116 -0.61 1.06 14.80
C ILE A 116 0.77 1.57 14.38
N GLN A 117 1.79 0.72 14.43
CA GLN A 117 3.15 1.12 14.09
C GLN A 117 3.96 -0.04 13.52
N GLU A 118 5.01 0.29 12.78
CA GLU A 118 6.02 -0.68 12.40
C GLU A 118 6.93 -1.02 13.58
N ASN A 119 7.28 -2.29 13.70
CA ASN A 119 8.31 -2.77 14.60
C ASN A 119 9.47 -3.35 13.76
N PRO A 120 10.55 -2.57 13.53
CA PRO A 120 11.64 -2.99 12.66
C PRO A 120 12.45 -4.16 13.25
N THR A 121 12.47 -4.32 14.58
CA THR A 121 13.20 -5.41 15.26
C THR A 121 12.61 -6.77 14.94
N TYR A 122 11.28 -6.85 14.83
CA TYR A 122 10.56 -8.09 14.56
C TYR A 122 10.04 -8.20 13.13
N TYR A 123 10.34 -7.20 12.28
CA TYR A 123 9.81 -7.09 10.92
C TYR A 123 8.28 -7.30 10.89
N ALA A 124 7.59 -6.65 11.83
CA ALA A 124 6.20 -6.91 12.15
C ALA A 124 5.42 -5.60 12.31
N CYS A 125 4.10 -5.67 12.14
CA CYS A 125 3.21 -4.60 12.58
C CYS A 125 2.91 -4.78 14.07
N GLN A 126 2.97 -3.70 14.83
CA GLN A 126 2.61 -3.66 16.24
C GLN A 126 1.35 -2.82 16.44
N ILE A 127 0.40 -3.36 17.20
CA ILE A 127 -0.80 -2.67 17.62
C ILE A 127 -0.76 -2.54 19.14
N ASP A 128 -0.78 -1.30 19.62
CA ASP A 128 -0.84 -0.98 21.04
C ASP A 128 -2.22 -0.41 21.38
N LEU A 129 -2.83 -0.96 22.43
CA LEU A 129 -4.17 -0.62 22.90
C LEU A 129 -4.09 -0.27 24.38
N SER A 130 -4.44 0.95 24.72
CA SER A 130 -4.43 1.45 26.09
C SER A 130 -5.86 1.53 26.65
N PRO A 131 -6.06 1.26 27.95
CA PRO A 131 -7.38 1.40 28.56
C PRO A 131 -7.84 2.85 28.54
N VAL A 132 -9.10 3.07 28.13
CA VAL A 132 -9.72 4.40 28.15
C VAL A 132 -10.10 4.72 29.60
N PRO A 133 -9.75 5.90 30.12
CA PRO A 133 -9.99 6.23 31.51
C PRO A 133 -11.49 6.44 31.78
N ILE A 134 -11.94 6.03 32.96
CA ILE A 134 -13.33 6.16 33.41
C ILE A 134 -13.68 7.58 33.90
N SER A 135 -12.65 8.35 34.22
CA SER A 135 -12.75 9.74 34.67
C SER A 135 -11.72 10.58 33.93
N LEU A 136 -11.96 11.89 33.87
CA LEU A 136 -11.03 12.80 33.22
C LEU A 136 -9.76 12.91 34.08
N PRO A 137 -8.56 12.60 33.55
CA PRO A 137 -7.32 12.82 34.29
C PRO A 137 -7.13 14.30 34.66
N VAL A 138 -6.39 14.56 35.74
CA VAL A 138 -6.17 15.92 36.24
C VAL A 138 -5.48 16.76 35.16
N GLY A 139 -6.04 17.94 34.88
CA GLY A 139 -5.52 18.86 33.87
C GLY A 139 -5.87 18.53 32.43
N TRP A 140 -6.64 17.46 32.18
CA TRP A 140 -7.08 17.09 30.84
C TRP A 140 -8.46 17.68 30.55
N SER A 141 -8.83 17.73 29.27
CA SER A 141 -10.17 18.15 28.82
C SER A 141 -10.78 17.17 27.83
N ARG A 142 -12.11 17.22 27.73
CA ARG A 142 -12.91 16.42 26.80
C ARG A 142 -13.04 17.14 25.45
N PRO A 143 -13.23 16.42 24.34
CA PRO A 143 -13.56 17.05 23.07
C PRO A 143 -14.88 17.80 23.16
N ALA A 144 -15.02 18.86 22.36
CA ALA A 144 -16.23 19.69 22.35
C ALA A 144 -17.47 18.91 21.87
N THR A 145 -17.29 17.96 20.94
CA THR A 145 -18.36 17.14 20.35
C THR A 145 -17.93 15.67 20.21
N GLY A 146 -18.89 14.80 19.93
CA GLY A 146 -18.64 13.37 19.68
C GLY A 146 -18.63 12.50 20.94
N LEU A 147 -18.07 11.30 20.83
CA LEU A 147 -18.21 10.20 21.80
C LEU A 147 -17.89 10.60 23.25
N TYR A 148 -16.71 11.17 23.50
CA TYR A 148 -16.25 11.50 24.86
C TYR A 148 -16.62 12.91 25.33
N SER A 149 -17.36 13.66 24.52
CA SER A 149 -17.88 14.98 24.92
C SER A 149 -18.95 14.87 26.02
N LEU A 150 -19.27 16.00 26.66
CA LEU A 150 -20.35 16.06 27.66
C LEU A 150 -21.74 15.87 27.04
N THR A 151 -21.90 16.23 25.77
CA THR A 151 -23.16 16.08 25.01
C THR A 151 -23.25 14.72 24.30
N GLY A 152 -22.18 13.92 24.32
CA GLY A 152 -22.13 12.58 23.76
C GLY A 152 -22.43 11.50 24.81
N THR A 153 -21.98 10.28 24.53
CA THR A 153 -22.14 9.13 25.45
C THR A 153 -21.20 9.21 26.66
N GLY A 154 -20.14 10.01 26.56
CA GLY A 154 -19.18 10.27 27.64
C GLY A 154 -18.11 9.19 27.79
N LEU A 155 -17.25 9.39 28.80
CA LEU A 155 -16.22 8.42 29.18
C LEU A 155 -16.86 7.08 29.58
N PRO A 156 -16.15 5.97 29.39
CA PRO A 156 -16.66 4.66 29.75
C PRO A 156 -16.82 4.51 31.28
N THR A 157 -17.74 3.64 31.71
CA THR A 157 -17.92 3.32 33.14
C THR A 157 -16.91 2.29 33.64
N THR A 158 -16.28 1.55 32.72
CA THR A 158 -15.24 0.55 32.99
C THR A 158 -14.03 0.86 32.12
N ALA A 159 -12.82 0.77 32.68
CA ALA A 159 -11.57 1.15 32.02
C ALA A 159 -11.13 0.13 30.95
N TYR A 160 -11.98 -0.10 29.95
CA TYR A 160 -11.69 -1.07 28.90
C TYR A 160 -10.73 -0.52 27.85
N THR A 161 -9.95 -1.40 27.23
CA THR A 161 -9.21 -1.11 26.01
C THR A 161 -10.16 -1.07 24.81
N PRO A 162 -9.84 -0.30 23.77
CA PRO A 162 -10.43 -0.48 22.46
C PRO A 162 -10.21 -1.90 21.91
N GLN A 163 -11.04 -2.31 20.95
CA GLN A 163 -10.82 -3.50 20.16
C GLN A 163 -10.73 -3.12 18.68
N ILE A 164 -9.77 -3.65 17.95
CA ILE A 164 -9.65 -3.48 16.50
C ILE A 164 -10.09 -4.77 15.80
N THR A 165 -10.97 -4.65 14.81
CA THR A 165 -11.40 -5.77 13.97
C THR A 165 -10.70 -5.67 12.63
N ILE A 166 -9.83 -6.64 12.37
CA ILE A 166 -9.09 -6.77 11.12
C ILE A 166 -9.96 -7.53 10.12
N GLN A 167 -10.28 -6.90 9.00
CA GLN A 167 -11.06 -7.51 7.93
C GLN A 167 -10.18 -8.30 6.95
N PRO A 168 -10.75 -9.26 6.20
CA PRO A 168 -10.06 -9.94 5.10
C PRO A 168 -9.39 -8.94 4.14
N ASN A 169 -8.26 -9.35 3.56
CA ASN A 169 -7.40 -8.58 2.65
C ASN A 169 -6.62 -7.42 3.30
N PHE A 170 -7.25 -6.60 4.16
CA PHE A 170 -6.50 -5.64 4.99
C PHE A 170 -5.55 -6.36 5.95
N ASN A 171 -5.94 -7.56 6.38
CA ASN A 171 -5.15 -8.45 7.22
C ASN A 171 -3.74 -8.74 6.66
N LYS A 172 -3.57 -8.75 5.32
CA LYS A 172 -2.26 -8.92 4.66
C LYS A 172 -1.36 -7.70 4.84
N ILE A 173 -1.92 -6.50 4.74
CA ILE A 173 -1.18 -5.22 4.92
C ILE A 173 -0.62 -5.11 6.33
N VAL A 174 -1.39 -5.53 7.33
CA VAL A 174 -0.98 -5.45 8.75
C VAL A 174 -0.36 -6.74 9.29
N GLY A 175 -0.40 -7.85 8.55
CA GLY A 175 0.18 -9.13 8.98
C GLY A 175 -0.61 -9.86 10.09
N PHE A 176 -1.86 -9.51 10.33
CA PHE A 176 -2.70 -10.15 11.37
C PHE A 176 -3.66 -11.16 10.77
N THR A 177 -4.06 -12.19 11.52
CA THR A 177 -5.20 -13.01 11.11
C THR A 177 -6.49 -12.20 11.21
N SER A 178 -7.46 -12.43 10.32
CA SER A 178 -8.73 -11.68 10.34
C SER A 178 -9.53 -12.02 11.59
N ALA A 179 -9.51 -11.14 12.58
CA ALA A 179 -10.18 -11.31 13.88
C ALA A 179 -10.30 -9.97 14.60
N THR A 180 -10.95 -9.98 15.77
CA THR A 180 -10.96 -8.85 16.70
C THR A 180 -9.85 -8.99 17.72
N TYR A 181 -9.08 -7.92 17.94
CA TYR A 181 -7.96 -7.85 18.87
C TYR A 181 -8.16 -6.72 19.89
N PRO A 182 -8.09 -6.99 21.21
CA PRO A 182 -8.14 -8.33 21.82
C PRO A 182 -9.48 -9.03 21.51
N ALA A 183 -9.49 -10.37 21.51
CA ALA A 183 -10.70 -11.16 21.24
C ALA A 183 -11.79 -10.97 22.30
N THR A 184 -11.37 -10.68 23.54
CA THR A 184 -12.24 -10.32 24.66
C THR A 184 -11.87 -8.93 25.18
N GLN A 185 -12.84 -8.23 25.76
CA GLN A 185 -12.61 -6.90 26.32
C GLN A 185 -11.60 -6.98 27.48
N GLN A 186 -10.56 -6.14 27.46
CA GLN A 186 -9.50 -6.11 28.48
C GLN A 186 -9.50 -4.76 29.21
N THR A 187 -8.94 -4.71 30.42
CA THR A 187 -8.81 -3.47 31.23
C THR A 187 -7.36 -3.03 31.45
N SER A 188 -6.39 -3.81 30.97
CA SER A 188 -4.97 -3.51 31.01
C SER A 188 -4.44 -3.21 29.61
N LEU A 189 -3.30 -2.53 29.52
CA LEU A 189 -2.63 -2.28 28.25
C LEU A 189 -2.39 -3.60 27.51
N GLN A 190 -2.72 -3.62 26.23
CA GLN A 190 -2.49 -4.76 25.34
C GLN A 190 -1.58 -4.35 24.20
N THR A 191 -0.59 -5.19 23.89
CA THR A 191 0.28 -5.02 22.73
C THR A 191 0.25 -6.31 21.94
N PHE A 192 0.00 -6.20 20.65
CA PHE A 192 -0.03 -7.32 19.72
C PHE A 192 0.98 -7.11 18.61
N LEU A 193 1.76 -8.15 18.32
CA LEU A 193 2.59 -8.23 17.11
C LEU A 193 1.84 -9.03 16.04
N SER A 194 2.12 -8.70 14.78
CA SER A 194 1.52 -9.38 13.62
C SER A 194 1.76 -10.90 13.68
N ASN A 195 0.75 -11.66 13.27
CA ASN A 195 0.79 -13.12 13.29
C ASN A 195 1.66 -13.71 12.18
N PHE A 196 1.82 -12.97 11.09
CA PHE A 196 2.67 -13.29 9.96
C PHE A 196 3.31 -12.02 9.41
N THR A 197 4.23 -12.19 8.45
CA THR A 197 4.94 -11.09 7.82
C THR A 197 3.98 -10.18 7.08
N PRO A 198 3.92 -8.88 7.42
CA PRO A 198 3.06 -7.96 6.71
C PRO A 198 3.55 -7.68 5.28
N GLU A 199 2.61 -7.51 4.36
CA GLU A 199 2.84 -7.16 2.97
C GLU A 199 2.36 -5.72 2.72
N ILE A 200 3.09 -4.73 3.24
CA ILE A 200 2.68 -3.32 3.07
C ILE A 200 2.74 -2.87 1.61
N ASN A 201 3.59 -3.49 0.79
CA ASN A 201 3.64 -3.25 -0.64
C ASN A 201 3.34 -4.57 -1.39
N PRO A 202 2.22 -4.69 -2.11
CA PRO A 202 1.86 -5.92 -2.82
C PRO A 202 2.72 -6.18 -4.06
N VAL A 203 3.40 -5.18 -4.62
CA VAL A 203 4.26 -5.35 -5.80
C VAL A 203 5.71 -5.38 -5.35
N SER A 204 6.36 -6.49 -5.68
CA SER A 204 7.78 -6.72 -5.38
C SER A 204 8.69 -6.46 -6.58
N ASN A 205 8.16 -6.62 -7.80
CA ASN A 205 8.92 -6.58 -9.04
C ASN A 205 8.03 -6.14 -10.20
N TYR A 206 8.62 -5.49 -11.19
CA TYR A 206 8.01 -5.21 -12.47
C TYR A 206 8.65 -6.10 -13.53
N ILE A 207 7.82 -6.77 -14.31
CA ILE A 207 8.21 -7.59 -15.45
C ILE A 207 8.02 -6.76 -16.72
N ILE A 208 9.03 -6.82 -17.60
CA ILE A 208 9.01 -6.17 -18.90
C ILE A 208 8.88 -7.25 -19.95
N ARG A 209 7.85 -7.13 -20.77
CA ARG A 209 7.58 -8.03 -21.88
C ARG A 209 7.80 -7.28 -23.19
N CYS A 210 8.29 -7.98 -24.20
CA CYS A 210 8.53 -7.46 -25.53
C CYS A 210 8.07 -8.43 -26.61
N ASN A 211 7.26 -7.95 -27.56
CA ASN A 211 6.72 -8.77 -28.65
C ASN A 211 7.78 -9.38 -29.60
N LEU A 212 9.03 -8.91 -29.51
CA LEU A 212 10.16 -9.43 -30.27
C LEU A 212 10.81 -10.66 -29.63
N ILE A 213 10.60 -10.89 -28.33
CA ILE A 213 11.24 -11.98 -27.59
C ILE A 213 10.35 -13.23 -27.60
N ASN A 214 10.99 -14.39 -27.78
CA ASN A 214 10.33 -15.68 -27.62
C ASN A 214 11.29 -16.71 -27.01
N ASN A 215 11.37 -16.71 -25.68
CA ASN A 215 12.15 -17.64 -24.90
C ASN A 215 11.33 -18.91 -24.60
N LYS A 216 11.84 -20.05 -25.07
CA LYS A 216 11.18 -21.37 -24.92
C LYS A 216 11.15 -21.88 -23.48
N TYR A 217 11.94 -21.29 -22.59
CA TYR A 217 12.11 -21.72 -21.19
C TYR A 217 11.42 -20.80 -20.19
N SER A 218 10.91 -19.64 -20.59
CA SER A 218 10.16 -18.74 -19.71
C SER A 218 8.66 -18.82 -19.98
N ASN A 219 7.87 -18.63 -18.92
CA ASN A 219 6.43 -18.48 -19.01
C ASN A 219 6.03 -17.24 -18.19
N PRO A 220 5.66 -16.11 -18.82
CA PRO A 220 5.48 -15.93 -20.27
C PRO A 220 6.81 -15.92 -21.08
N PRO A 221 6.76 -16.26 -22.39
CA PRO A 221 7.97 -16.43 -23.23
C PRO A 221 8.59 -15.11 -23.70
N ASP A 222 7.91 -13.99 -23.54
CA ASP A 222 8.27 -12.69 -24.11
C ASP A 222 8.93 -11.74 -23.10
N ILE A 223 9.49 -12.27 -22.01
CA ILE A 223 10.16 -11.47 -20.97
C ILE A 223 11.52 -11.01 -21.48
N ILE A 224 11.75 -9.69 -21.48
CA ILE A 224 13.04 -9.07 -21.82
C ILE A 224 13.83 -8.65 -20.57
N GLY A 225 13.15 -8.43 -19.45
CA GLY A 225 13.80 -8.05 -18.20
C GLY A 225 12.83 -7.85 -17.05
N SER A 226 13.37 -7.55 -15.88
CA SER A 226 12.57 -7.18 -14.71
C SER A 226 13.35 -6.24 -13.81
N PHE A 227 12.63 -5.43 -13.04
CA PHE A 227 13.22 -4.45 -12.11
C PHE A 227 12.30 -4.22 -10.92
N THR A 228 12.88 -3.95 -9.76
CA THR A 228 12.11 -3.56 -8.57
C THR A 228 11.82 -2.05 -8.60
N ASN A 229 10.96 -1.59 -7.70
CA ASN A 229 10.71 -0.16 -7.48
C ASN A 229 11.94 0.65 -7.00
N GLN A 230 13.13 0.06 -6.88
CA GLN A 230 14.38 0.70 -6.44
C GLN A 230 14.27 1.44 -5.10
N GLY A 231 13.36 0.99 -4.21
CA GLY A 231 13.10 1.65 -2.94
C GLY A 231 12.39 3.01 -3.04
N THR A 232 11.89 3.36 -4.22
CA THR A 232 11.13 4.60 -4.43
C THR A 232 9.76 4.52 -3.76
N THR A 233 9.30 5.64 -3.23
CA THR A 233 7.92 5.83 -2.75
C THR A 233 7.03 6.35 -3.88
N ILE A 234 5.72 6.38 -3.65
CA ILE A 234 4.77 7.00 -4.57
C ILE A 234 5.19 8.42 -4.97
N GLY A 235 5.02 8.76 -6.24
CA GLY A 235 5.37 10.05 -6.83
C GLY A 235 6.86 10.25 -7.10
N GLN A 236 7.73 9.34 -6.66
CA GLN A 236 9.16 9.40 -6.98
C GLN A 236 9.45 8.75 -8.34
N TYR A 237 10.56 9.17 -8.95
CA TYR A 237 11.02 8.65 -10.21
C TYR A 237 11.84 7.36 -10.01
N ILE A 238 11.39 6.27 -10.63
CA ILE A 238 12.15 5.03 -10.76
C ILE A 238 13.06 5.18 -11.97
N GLU A 239 14.36 5.09 -11.71
CA GLU A 239 15.39 5.02 -12.74
C GLU A 239 16.07 3.66 -12.68
N VAL A 240 16.07 2.95 -13.80
CA VAL A 240 16.80 1.68 -13.95
C VAL A 240 17.79 1.83 -15.09
N LYS A 241 19.07 1.69 -14.76
CA LYS A 241 20.18 1.70 -15.70
C LYS A 241 21.00 0.43 -15.45
N PRO A 242 20.86 -0.61 -16.29
CA PRO A 242 21.67 -1.81 -16.16
C PRO A 242 23.15 -1.47 -16.25
N ASN A 243 23.96 -1.98 -15.32
CA ASN A 243 25.42 -1.82 -15.36
C ASN A 243 26.03 -2.61 -16.54
N GLU A 244 25.37 -3.69 -16.92
CA GLU A 244 25.72 -4.54 -18.06
C GLU A 244 24.45 -4.80 -18.89
N TYR A 245 24.61 -4.77 -20.21
CA TYR A 245 23.50 -5.03 -21.13
C TYR A 245 23.38 -6.53 -21.38
N THR A 246 22.24 -7.10 -21.02
CA THR A 246 21.87 -8.46 -21.40
C THR A 246 21.19 -8.41 -22.76
N TRP A 247 21.87 -8.91 -23.79
CA TRP A 247 21.33 -9.00 -25.15
C TRP A 247 20.54 -10.30 -25.31
N LEU A 248 19.33 -10.18 -25.84
CA LEU A 248 18.47 -11.32 -26.15
C LEU A 248 18.27 -11.40 -27.66
N GLU A 249 18.43 -12.61 -28.20
CA GLU A 249 18.20 -12.90 -29.61
C GLU A 249 16.73 -12.68 -29.99
N ILE A 250 16.53 -11.97 -31.09
CA ILE A 250 15.22 -11.81 -31.73
C ILE A 250 15.08 -12.95 -32.76
N PRO A 251 14.02 -13.77 -32.69
CA PRO A 251 13.76 -14.76 -33.72
C PRO A 251 13.53 -14.09 -35.08
N ASP A 252 14.15 -14.66 -36.11
CA ASP A 252 14.08 -14.15 -37.48
C ASP A 252 12.62 -13.94 -37.91
N SER A 253 12.24 -12.68 -38.10
CA SER A 253 10.86 -12.35 -38.44
C SER A 253 10.69 -10.92 -38.96
N VAL A 254 9.63 -10.73 -39.73
CA VAL A 254 9.17 -9.42 -40.16
C VAL A 254 8.19 -8.84 -39.13
N ARG A 255 8.39 -7.58 -38.75
CA ARG A 255 7.59 -6.87 -37.74
C ARG A 255 7.30 -5.44 -38.17
N SER A 256 6.06 -5.01 -37.99
CA SER A 256 5.61 -3.63 -38.26
C SER A 256 5.72 -2.71 -37.05
N TYR A 257 5.87 -3.27 -35.85
CA TYR A 257 6.00 -2.51 -34.61
C TYR A 257 6.80 -3.27 -33.55
N ILE A 258 7.36 -2.52 -32.61
CA ILE A 258 7.89 -3.01 -31.34
C ILE A 258 6.91 -2.62 -30.25
N GLU A 259 6.59 -3.57 -29.38
CA GLU A 259 5.73 -3.34 -28.22
C GLU A 259 6.46 -3.75 -26.95
N ILE A 260 6.41 -2.87 -25.96
CA ILE A 260 6.87 -3.11 -24.60
C ILE A 260 5.67 -3.04 -23.67
N ILE A 261 5.53 -4.04 -22.81
CA ILE A 261 4.51 -4.10 -21.78
C ILE A 261 5.21 -4.16 -20.43
N ILE A 262 4.86 -3.25 -19.53
CA ILE A 262 5.32 -3.27 -18.13
C ILE A 262 4.16 -3.75 -17.27
N MET A 263 4.40 -4.72 -16.40
CA MET A 263 3.39 -5.24 -15.48
C MET A 263 4.03 -5.67 -14.17
N ASP A 264 3.24 -5.73 -13.10
CA ASP A 264 3.59 -6.29 -11.79
C ASP A 264 3.35 -7.82 -11.71
#